data_AF-A0A6P1E2Q6-F1
#
_entry.id   AF-A0A6P1E2Q6-F1
#
_cell.length_a   1.000
_cell.length_b   1.000
_cell.length_c   1.000
_cell.angle_alpha   90.00
_cell.angle_beta   90.00
_cell.angle_gamma   90.00
#
_symmetry.space_group_name_H-M   'P 1'
#
loop_
_entity.id
_entity.type
_entity.pdbx_description
1 polymer ?
#
loop_
_entity_poly.entity_id
_entity_poly.type
_entity_poly.pdbx_seq_one_letter_code
_entity_poly.pdbx_strand_id
1 'polypeptide(L)'
;MACATQAVDLDAQTEQLLVDAVEAAANLDLYNARCRGDVSGRATDNLNKAMVGKLRTTVLSVQDDLFPEHSYRRVQRRLEADFIARLRDMKGCDGAKESALPDSLKEDYQEKLSAIRALP
;
A
#
# COMPACT_ATOMS: atom_id res chain seq x y z
N MET A 1 -20.66 -0.10 -27.57
CA MET A 1 -21.20 0.84 -26.57
C MET A 1 -20.25 0.80 -25.38
N ALA A 2 -19.25 1.68 -25.38
CA ALA A 2 -18.22 1.70 -24.34
C ALA A 2 -18.71 2.59 -23.19
N CYS A 3 -18.93 2.00 -22.01
CA CYS A 3 -19.00 2.76 -20.77
C CYS A 3 -17.60 3.32 -20.51
N ALA A 4 -17.40 4.60 -20.78
CA ALA A 4 -16.26 5.31 -20.22
C ALA A 4 -16.53 5.43 -18.72
N THR A 5 -15.79 4.64 -17.93
CA THR A 5 -15.60 4.91 -16.51
C THR A 5 -15.13 6.36 -16.43
N GLN A 6 -15.91 7.23 -15.78
CA GLN A 6 -15.43 8.57 -15.46
C GLN A 6 -14.25 8.37 -14.51
N ALA A 7 -13.03 8.44 -15.07
CA ALA A 7 -11.87 8.73 -14.26
C ALA A 7 -12.20 10.07 -13.61
N VAL A 8 -12.42 10.07 -12.30
CA VAL A 8 -12.24 11.29 -11.51
C VAL A 8 -10.83 11.73 -11.88
N ASP A 9 -10.70 12.88 -12.54
CA ASP A 9 -9.41 13.45 -12.89
C ASP A 9 -8.77 13.86 -11.56
N LEU A 10 -8.05 12.93 -10.95
CA LEU A 10 -7.39 13.13 -9.68
C LEU A 10 -6.21 14.07 -9.94
N ASP A 11 -6.03 15.07 -9.08
CA ASP A 11 -4.80 15.84 -9.16
C ASP A 11 -3.59 14.95 -8.84
N ALA A 12 -2.42 15.34 -9.35
CA ALA A 12 -1.18 14.59 -9.18
C ALA A 12 -0.81 14.37 -7.70
N GLN A 13 -1.25 15.26 -6.81
CA GLN A 13 -1.03 15.10 -5.37
C GLN A 13 -1.84 13.93 -4.80
N THR A 14 -3.10 13.79 -5.23
CA THR A 14 -3.98 12.70 -4.85
C THR A 14 -3.51 11.38 -5.45
N GLU A 15 -3.06 11.38 -6.71
CA GLU A 15 -2.47 10.19 -7.32
C GLU A 15 -1.26 9.69 -6.55
N GLN A 16 -0.33 10.59 -6.20
CA GLN A 16 0.84 10.23 -5.40
C GLN A 16 0.45 9.72 -4.01
N LEU A 17 -0.53 10.35 -3.35
CA LEU A 17 -1.04 9.88 -2.07
C LEU A 17 -1.60 8.46 -2.15
N LEU A 18 -2.28 8.10 -3.24
CA LEU A 18 -2.80 6.75 -3.45
C LEU A 18 -1.67 5.72 -3.62
N VAL A 19 -0.64 6.06 -4.40
CA VAL A 19 0.56 5.23 -4.55
C VAL A 19 1.21 5.01 -3.19
N ASP A 20 1.49 6.09 -2.45
CA ASP A 20 2.12 6.04 -1.12
C ASP A 20 1.30 5.20 -0.14
N ALA A 21 -0.03 5.34 -0.15
CA ALA A 21 -0.91 4.57 0.72
C ALA A 21 -0.86 3.07 0.41
N VAL A 22 -0.84 2.69 -0.88
CA VAL A 22 -0.72 1.29 -1.30
C VAL A 22 0.62 0.71 -0.86
N GLU A 23 1.72 1.45 -1.01
CA GLU A 23 3.04 1.00 -0.55
C GLU A 23 3.09 0.84 0.97
N ALA A 24 2.56 1.80 1.73
CA ALA A 24 2.53 1.74 3.19
C ALA A 24 1.70 0.54 3.69
N ALA A 25 0.52 0.30 3.12
CA ALA A 25 -0.32 -0.84 3.46
C ALA A 25 0.36 -2.18 3.13
N ALA A 26 0.95 -2.28 1.93
CA ALA A 26 1.65 -3.48 1.49
C ALA A 26 2.86 -3.79 2.39
N ASN A 27 3.66 -2.78 2.74
CA ASN A 27 4.83 -2.97 3.62
C ASN A 27 4.44 -3.45 5.02
N LEU A 28 3.37 -2.89 5.60
CA LEU A 28 2.86 -3.32 6.90
C LEU A 28 2.34 -4.76 6.85
N ASP A 29 1.57 -5.12 5.83
CA ASP A 29 1.07 -6.49 5.65
C ASP A 29 2.21 -7.49 5.40
N LEU A 30 3.23 -7.11 4.60
CA LEU A 30 4.41 -7.95 4.37
C LEU A 30 5.20 -8.20 5.66
N TYR A 31 5.37 -7.16 6.50
CA TYR A 31 5.99 -7.32 7.81
C TYR A 31 5.19 -8.28 8.70
N ASN A 32 3.88 -8.07 8.80
CA ASN A 32 2.99 -8.90 9.62
C ASN A 32 3.00 -10.36 9.16
N ALA A 33 2.92 -10.60 7.86
CA ALA A 33 2.95 -11.95 7.30
C ALA A 33 4.29 -12.64 7.57
N ARG A 34 5.42 -11.97 7.27
CA ARG A 34 6.75 -12.58 7.36
C ARG A 34 7.26 -12.72 8.78
N CYS A 35 7.11 -11.68 9.59
CA CYS A 35 7.76 -11.60 10.90
C CYS A 35 6.82 -11.94 12.07
N ARG A 36 5.50 -11.94 11.85
CA ARG A 36 4.49 -12.26 12.87
C ARG A 36 3.57 -13.43 12.50
N GLY A 37 3.67 -13.95 11.28
CA GLY A 37 2.80 -15.04 10.81
C GLY A 37 1.35 -14.61 10.56
N ASP A 38 1.05 -13.31 10.51
CA ASP A 38 -0.29 -12.79 10.25
C ASP A 38 -0.46 -12.50 8.76
N VAL A 39 -1.09 -13.43 8.05
CA VAL A 39 -1.35 -13.37 6.60
C VAL A 39 -2.70 -12.76 6.25
N SER A 40 -3.34 -12.05 7.19
CA SER A 40 -4.71 -11.55 6.98
C SER A 40 -4.84 -10.39 5.99
N GLY A 41 -3.75 -9.68 5.64
CA GLY A 41 -3.79 -8.58 4.66
C GLY A 41 -4.66 -7.39 5.09
N ARG A 42 -4.85 -7.20 6.41
CA ARG A 42 -5.82 -6.24 6.96
C ARG A 42 -5.51 -4.80 6.59
N ALA A 43 -4.24 -4.41 6.43
CA ALA A 43 -3.91 -3.04 6.09
C ALA A 43 -4.40 -2.71 4.67
N THR A 44 -4.08 -3.59 3.72
CA THR A 44 -4.52 -3.49 2.31
C THR A 44 -6.04 -3.51 2.19
N ASP A 45 -6.71 -4.42 2.90
CA ASP A 45 -8.18 -4.52 2.89
C ASP A 45 -8.87 -3.25 3.40
N ASN A 46 -8.36 -2.68 4.49
CA ASN A 46 -8.91 -1.48 5.09
C ASN A 46 -8.66 -0.24 4.22
N LEU A 47 -7.49 -0.16 3.59
CA LEU A 47 -7.20 0.88 2.59
C LEU A 47 -8.16 0.76 1.40
N ASN A 48 -8.35 -0.44 0.86
CA ASN A 48 -9.25 -0.67 -0.26
C ASN A 48 -10.69 -0.22 0.06
N LYS A 49 -11.20 -0.52 1.26
CA LYS A 49 -12.51 -0.04 1.72
C LYS A 49 -12.58 1.49 1.76
N ALA A 50 -11.53 2.15 2.24
CA ALA A 50 -11.49 3.61 2.29
C ALA A 50 -11.48 4.23 0.88
N MET A 51 -10.66 3.69 -0.03
CA MET A 51 -10.57 4.16 -1.42
C MET A 51 -11.88 3.94 -2.19
N VAL A 52 -12.52 2.78 -2.03
CA VAL A 52 -13.81 2.49 -2.67
C VAL A 52 -14.88 3.46 -2.15
N GLY A 53 -14.90 3.73 -0.84
CA GLY A 53 -15.84 4.65 -0.23
C GLY A 53 -15.65 6.11 -0.62
N LYS A 54 -14.39 6.56 -0.77
CA LYS A 54 -14.05 7.97 -1.03
C LYS A 54 -13.96 8.32 -2.51
N LEU A 55 -13.26 7.50 -3.28
CA LEU A 55 -12.85 7.82 -4.65
C LEU A 55 -13.45 6.89 -5.69
N ARG A 56 -14.22 5.87 -5.27
CA ARG A 56 -14.77 4.82 -6.14
C ARG A 56 -13.70 4.08 -6.94
N THR A 57 -12.48 4.02 -6.40
CA THR A 57 -11.34 3.28 -6.96
C THR A 57 -10.91 2.17 -6.00
N THR A 58 -10.06 1.25 -6.50
CA THR A 58 -9.56 0.11 -5.73
C THR A 58 -8.04 0.15 -5.64
N VAL A 59 -7.47 -0.56 -4.67
CA VAL A 59 -6.01 -0.77 -4.60
C VAL A 59 -5.50 -1.40 -5.91
N LEU A 60 -6.23 -2.36 -6.47
CA LEU A 60 -5.85 -3.01 -7.72
C LEU A 60 -5.81 -2.02 -8.89
N SER A 61 -6.84 -1.16 -9.03
CA SER A 61 -6.87 -0.11 -10.04
C SER A 61 -5.69 0.85 -9.89
N VAL A 62 -5.38 1.29 -8.67
CA VAL A 62 -4.19 2.13 -8.44
C VAL A 62 -2.90 1.43 -8.85
N GLN A 63 -2.74 0.14 -8.56
CA GLN A 63 -1.57 -0.64 -8.98
C GLN A 63 -1.47 -0.86 -10.50
N ASP A 64 -2.61 -0.90 -11.21
CA ASP A 64 -2.64 -1.03 -12.67
C ASP A 64 -2.48 0.32 -13.39
N ASP A 65 -2.99 1.40 -12.80
CA ASP A 65 -3.13 2.69 -13.49
C ASP A 65 -2.04 3.70 -13.10
N LEU A 66 -1.68 3.78 -11.81
CA LEU A 66 -0.82 4.85 -11.26
C LEU A 66 0.63 4.42 -11.01
N PHE A 67 0.88 3.12 -10.85
CA PHE A 67 2.24 2.60 -10.71
C PHE A 67 2.94 2.49 -12.08
N PRO A 68 4.26 2.71 -12.16
CA PRO A 68 5.00 2.70 -13.42
C PRO A 68 5.00 1.33 -14.12
N GLU A 69 4.76 0.25 -13.38
CA GLU A 69 4.69 -1.10 -13.95
C GLU A 69 3.39 -1.36 -14.72
N HIS A 70 2.35 -0.54 -14.54
CA HIS A 70 1.02 -0.70 -15.10
C HIS A 70 0.49 -2.16 -15.05
N SER A 71 0.73 -2.81 -13.91
CA SER A 71 0.40 -4.22 -13.69
C SER A 71 0.51 -4.55 -12.22
N TYR A 72 -0.63 -4.81 -11.57
CA TYR A 72 -0.69 -5.15 -10.16
C TYR A 72 0.21 -6.34 -9.81
N ARG A 73 0.32 -7.33 -10.70
CA ARG A 73 1.21 -8.49 -10.52
C ARG A 73 2.69 -8.13 -10.53
N ARG A 74 3.08 -7.10 -11.30
CA ARG A 74 4.46 -6.59 -11.29
C ARG A 74 4.70 -5.72 -10.07
N VAL A 75 3.75 -4.85 -9.72
CA VAL A 75 3.81 -4.02 -8.51
C VAL A 75 3.97 -4.87 -7.26
N GLN A 76 3.10 -5.86 -7.04
CA GLN A 76 3.17 -6.74 -5.86
C GLN A 76 4.51 -7.48 -5.77
N ARG A 77 5.04 -7.97 -6.90
CA ARG A 77 6.36 -8.61 -6.93
C ARG A 77 7.49 -7.64 -6.60
N ARG A 78 7.43 -6.40 -7.08
CA ARG A 78 8.41 -5.37 -6.76
C ARG A 78 8.37 -5.03 -5.26
N LEU A 79 7.18 -4.70 -4.73
CA LEU A 79 7.01 -4.36 -3.31
C LEU A 79 7.49 -5.48 -2.40
N GLU A 80 7.19 -6.74 -2.75
CA GLU A 80 7.71 -7.89 -2.02
C GLU A 80 9.24 -7.98 -2.08
N ALA A 81 9.83 -7.83 -3.27
CA ALA A 81 11.29 -7.88 -3.45
C ALA A 81 12.01 -6.78 -2.68
N ASP A 82 11.50 -5.54 -2.75
CA ASP A 82 12.04 -4.37 -2.05
C ASP A 82 11.98 -4.55 -0.54
N PHE A 83 10.83 -5.04 -0.03
CA PHE A 83 10.68 -5.31 1.39
C PHE A 83 11.62 -6.44 1.88
N ILE A 84 11.80 -7.50 1.09
CA ILE A 84 12.76 -8.57 1.41
C ILE A 84 14.21 -8.03 1.43
N ALA A 85 14.56 -7.14 0.49
CA ALA A 85 15.87 -6.51 0.46
C ALA A 85 16.08 -5.68 1.75
N ARG A 86 15.11 -4.84 2.12
CA ARG A 86 15.14 -4.07 3.36
C ARG A 86 15.29 -4.96 4.60
N LEU A 87 14.52 -6.05 4.69
CA LEU A 87 14.65 -7.00 5.79
C LEU A 87 16.05 -7.61 5.85
N ARG A 88 16.65 -7.95 4.71
CA ARG A 88 17.99 -8.52 4.65
C ARG A 88 19.04 -7.57 5.21
N ASP A 89 18.96 -6.29 4.86
CA ASP A 89 19.85 -5.25 5.38
C ASP A 89 19.71 -5.06 6.89
N MET A 90 18.53 -5.39 7.42
CA MET A 90 18.20 -5.37 8.84
C MET A 90 18.44 -6.71 9.55
N LYS A 91 19.20 -7.64 8.96
CA LYS A 91 19.46 -8.99 9.52
C LYS A 91 18.20 -9.85 9.72
N GLY A 92 17.22 -9.66 8.83
CA GLY A 92 15.96 -10.41 8.81
C GLY A 92 14.93 -9.92 9.83
N CYS A 93 14.00 -10.80 10.18
CA CYS A 93 12.90 -10.46 11.08
C CYS A 93 13.34 -10.16 12.52
N ASP A 94 14.45 -10.74 12.98
CA ASP A 94 14.94 -10.49 14.34
C ASP A 94 15.44 -9.05 14.47
N GLY A 95 16.32 -8.61 13.57
CA GLY A 95 16.77 -7.21 13.58
C GLY A 95 15.67 -6.22 13.20
N ALA A 96 14.68 -6.62 12.41
CA ALA A 96 13.48 -5.81 12.20
C ALA A 96 12.68 -5.59 13.49
N LYS A 97 12.46 -6.63 14.31
CA LYS A 97 11.72 -6.55 15.58
C LYS A 97 12.44 -5.73 16.65
N GLU A 98 13.77 -5.76 16.65
CA GLU A 98 14.60 -4.98 17.58
C GLU A 98 14.78 -3.52 17.15
N SER A 99 14.36 -3.19 15.92
CA SER A 99 14.42 -1.83 15.37
C SER A 99 13.10 -1.06 15.55
N ALA A 100 13.10 0.21 15.14
CA ALA A 100 11.89 1.03 15.05
C ALA A 100 10.99 0.71 13.84
N LEU A 101 11.37 -0.24 12.97
CA LEU A 101 10.60 -0.57 11.75
C LEU A 101 9.13 -0.90 12.01
N PRO A 102 8.75 -1.72 13.03
CA PRO A 102 7.36 -2.11 13.21
C PRO A 102 6.47 -0.90 13.51
N ASP A 103 6.98 0.01 14.33
CA ASP A 103 6.27 1.25 14.69
C ASP A 103 6.23 2.21 13.50
N SER A 104 7.35 2.38 12.78
CA SER A 104 7.37 3.26 11.60
C SER A 104 6.40 2.79 10.51
N LEU A 105 6.33 1.48 10.22
CA LEU A 105 5.39 0.93 9.24
C LEU A 105 3.93 1.16 9.64
N LYS A 106 3.65 1.08 10.94
CA LYS A 106 2.31 1.32 11.47
C LYS A 106 1.95 2.80 11.38
N GLU A 107 2.86 3.69 11.77
CA GLU A 107 2.68 5.14 11.70
C GLU A 107 2.48 5.60 10.26
N ASP A 108 3.35 5.18 9.33
CA ASP A 108 3.25 5.49 7.90
C ASP A 108 1.88 5.08 7.35
N TYR A 109 1.46 3.84 7.61
CA TYR A 109 0.15 3.36 7.15
C TYR A 109 -1.01 4.16 7.75
N GLN A 110 -0.95 4.47 9.05
CA GLN A 110 -2.01 5.24 9.72
C GLN A 110 -2.10 6.68 9.19
N GLU A 111 -0.96 7.30 8.90
CA GLU A 111 -0.90 8.62 8.29
C GLU A 111 -1.55 8.60 6.91
N LYS A 112 -1.12 7.71 6.02
CA LYS A 112 -1.67 7.65 4.64
C LYS A 112 -3.14 7.27 4.62
N LEU A 113 -3.57 6.33 5.47
CA LEU A 113 -4.98 5.98 5.59
C LEU A 113 -5.83 7.16 6.07
N SER A 114 -5.30 7.94 7.01
CA SER A 114 -6.01 9.13 7.53
C SER A 114 -6.11 10.21 6.46
N ALA A 115 -5.05 10.43 5.69
CA ALA A 115 -5.05 11.35 4.56
C ALA A 115 -6.09 10.94 3.50
N ILE A 116 -6.16 9.66 3.11
CA ILE A 116 -7.19 9.15 2.19
C ILE A 116 -8.61 9.39 2.72
N ARG A 117 -8.84 9.20 4.03
CA ARG A 117 -10.14 9.45 4.65
C ARG A 117 -10.51 10.93 4.73
N ALA A 118 -9.51 11.81 4.75
CA ALA A 118 -9.68 13.25 4.80
C ALA A 118 -9.90 13.88 3.42
N LEU A 119 -9.71 13.13 2.32
CA LEU A 119 -10.03 13.61 0.98
C LEU A 119 -11.52 14.05 0.89
N PRO A 120 -11.80 15.13 0.14
CA PRO A 120 -13.13 15.71 0.01
C PRO A 120 -14.15 14.74 -0.59
#